data_AF-A0A820KBX9-F1
#
_entry.id   AF-A0A820KBX9-F1
#
_cell.length_a   1.000
_cell.length_b   1.000
_cell.length_c   1.000
_cell.angle_alpha   90.00
_cell.angle_beta   90.00
_cell.angle_gamma   90.00
#
_symmetry.space_group_name_H-M   'P 1'
#
loop_
_entity.id
_entity.type
_entity.pdbx_description
1 polymer ?
#
loop_
_entity_poly.entity_id
_entity_poly.type
_entity_poly.pdbx_seq_one_letter_code
_entity_poly.pdbx_strand_id
1 'polypeptide(L)'
;MEVVAIHDKRAYLKPFYILKYLAEKMIKSYDWFVLVPDNTYIRGFKLNEFLNHISISQDLYMGQPFDDVHAVYCYFGSGIILSGTILRKVLDEIDWCTNNAYSQDLTDNIGRCILKAAKSPCVNTASVWFLLIYI
;
A
#
# COMPACT_ATOMS: atom_id res chain seq x y z
N MET A 1 1.32 21.56 3.62
CA MET A 1 0.46 20.52 4.22
C MET A 1 -0.91 20.69 3.61
N GLU A 2 -1.34 19.73 2.80
CA GLU A 2 -2.68 19.73 2.20
C GLU A 2 -3.58 18.80 3.02
N VAL A 3 -4.78 19.25 3.35
CA VAL A 3 -5.77 18.48 4.11
C VAL A 3 -6.94 18.19 3.19
N VAL A 4 -7.25 16.90 3.02
CA VAL A 4 -8.33 16.44 2.15
C VAL A 4 -9.45 15.88 3.02
N ALA A 5 -10.65 16.45 2.90
CA ALA A 5 -11.82 15.97 3.63
C ALA A 5 -12.49 14.81 2.88
N ILE A 6 -12.61 13.65 3.54
CA ILE A 6 -13.38 12.50 3.04
C ILE A 6 -14.73 12.51 3.75
N HIS A 7 -15.81 12.74 2.99
CA HIS A 7 -17.16 12.91 3.54
C HIS A 7 -17.96 11.61 3.69
N ASP A 8 -17.39 10.45 3.32
CA ASP A 8 -18.07 9.16 3.52
C ASP A 8 -18.07 8.74 5.00
N LYS A 9 -19.25 8.39 5.51
CA LYS A 9 -19.45 7.94 6.90
C LYS A 9 -18.93 6.51 7.13
N ARG A 10 -18.80 5.70 6.07
CA ARG A 10 -18.33 4.32 6.12
C ARG A 10 -16.81 4.30 6.24
N ALA A 11 -16.33 4.08 7.45
CA ALA A 11 -14.89 4.10 7.75
C ALA A 11 -14.08 3.14 6.88
N TYR A 12 -14.63 1.95 6.59
CA TYR A 12 -13.98 0.92 5.78
C TYR A 12 -13.79 1.30 4.30
N LEU A 13 -14.46 2.34 3.79
CA LEU A 13 -14.24 2.85 2.43
C LEU A 13 -13.20 3.96 2.35
N LYS A 14 -12.81 4.55 3.49
CA LYS A 14 -11.80 5.61 3.54
C LYS A 14 -10.49 5.24 2.83
N PRO A 15 -9.95 4.01 2.95
CA PRO A 15 -8.74 3.62 2.23
C PRO A 15 -8.85 3.80 0.71
N PHE A 16 -10.00 3.48 0.11
CA PHE A 16 -10.16 3.61 -1.34
C PHE A 16 -10.14 5.08 -1.78
N TYR A 17 -10.76 5.98 -1.01
CA TYR A 17 -10.68 7.42 -1.28
C TYR A 17 -9.24 7.95 -1.15
N ILE A 18 -8.49 7.47 -0.15
CA ILE A 18 -7.07 7.83 0.04
C ILE A 18 -6.24 7.32 -1.15
N LEU A 19 -6.37 6.04 -1.52
CA LEU A 19 -5.64 5.44 -2.63
C LEU A 19 -5.96 6.14 -3.95
N LYS A 20 -7.23 6.46 -4.21
CA LYS A 20 -7.66 7.25 -5.37
C LYS A 20 -7.00 8.61 -5.40
N TYR A 21 -7.02 9.34 -4.28
CA TYR A 21 -6.41 10.66 -4.18
C TYR A 21 -4.91 10.61 -4.47
N LEU A 22 -4.18 9.68 -3.83
CA LEU A 22 -2.74 9.51 -4.03
C LEU A 22 -2.43 9.19 -5.50
N ALA A 23 -3.19 8.28 -6.10
CA ALA A 23 -2.98 7.88 -7.49
C ALA A 23 -3.30 9.02 -8.49
N GLU A 24 -4.35 9.80 -8.26
CA GLU A 24 -4.73 10.88 -9.19
C GLU A 24 -3.83 12.13 -9.07
N LYS A 25 -3.39 12.46 -7.85
CA LYS A 25 -2.72 13.74 -7.56
C LYS A 25 -1.21 13.61 -7.35
N MET A 26 -0.75 12.50 -6.78
CA MET A 26 0.61 12.41 -6.26
C MET A 26 1.50 11.46 -7.06
N ILE A 27 0.92 10.55 -7.86
CA ILE A 27 1.67 9.52 -8.61
C ILE A 27 2.73 10.04 -9.58
N LYS A 28 2.63 11.30 -10.02
CA LYS A 28 3.61 11.92 -10.93
C LYS A 28 4.80 12.53 -10.20
N SER A 29 4.67 12.76 -8.89
CA SER A 29 5.63 13.49 -8.07
C SER A 29 6.42 12.58 -7.13
N TYR A 30 5.95 11.35 -6.91
CA TYR A 30 6.54 10.43 -5.95
C TYR A 30 6.56 9.00 -6.50
N ASP A 31 7.66 8.29 -6.23
CA ASP A 31 7.83 6.89 -6.60
C ASP A 31 7.24 5.92 -5.57
N TRP A 32 7.30 6.33 -4.29
CA TRP A 32 6.94 5.52 -3.13
C TRP A 32 5.86 6.18 -2.29
N PHE A 33 4.91 5.36 -1.84
CA PHE A 33 3.76 5.80 -1.04
C PHE A 33 3.72 5.01 0.25
N VAL A 34 3.83 5.71 1.36
CA VAL A 34 3.90 5.13 2.70
C VAL A 34 2.61 5.49 3.42
N LEU A 35 1.77 4.49 3.68
CA LEU A 35 0.51 4.67 4.41
C LEU A 35 0.68 4.07 5.80
N VAL A 36 0.50 4.89 6.82
CA VAL A 36 0.63 4.48 8.23
C VAL A 36 -0.53 5.01 9.06
N PRO A 37 -0.92 4.31 10.14
CA PRO A 37 -1.77 4.87 11.18
C PRO A 37 -1.16 6.09 11.88
N ASP A 38 -2.01 6.86 12.57
CA ASP A 38 -1.62 8.07 13.31
C ASP A 38 -0.76 7.79 14.56
N ASN A 39 -0.75 6.56 15.05
CA ASN A 39 0.05 6.11 16.19
C ASN A 39 1.41 5.49 15.79
N THR A 40 1.86 5.68 14.55
CA THR A 40 3.07 5.05 14.01
C THR A 40 4.27 6.01 13.96
N TYR A 41 5.44 5.52 14.40
CA TYR A 41 6.71 6.24 14.26
C TYR A 41 7.49 5.76 13.04
N ILE A 42 7.87 6.69 12.16
CA ILE A 42 8.69 6.40 10.98
C ILE A 42 10.11 6.93 11.18
N ARG A 43 11.11 6.06 11.04
CA ARG A 43 12.51 6.46 10.96
C ARG A 43 12.87 6.83 9.51
N GLY A 44 12.60 8.07 9.14
CA GLY A 44 12.72 8.56 7.76
C GLY A 44 14.06 8.27 7.08
N PHE A 45 15.19 8.48 7.76
CA PHE A 45 16.52 8.20 7.19
C PHE A 45 16.72 6.74 6.79
N LYS A 46 16.32 5.80 7.65
CA LYS A 46 16.43 4.35 7.35
C LYS A 46 15.46 3.93 6.26
N LEU A 47 14.27 4.52 6.24
CA LEU A 47 13.29 4.25 5.19
C LEU A 47 13.80 4.71 3.81
N ASN A 48 14.37 5.92 3.75
CA ASN A 48 14.93 6.45 2.52
C ASN A 48 16.13 5.63 2.03
N GLU A 49 17.05 5.28 2.93
CA GLU A 49 18.17 4.39 2.64
C GLU A 49 17.69 3.05 2.05
N PHE A 50 16.70 2.42 2.69
CA PHE A 50 16.13 1.15 2.22
C PHE A 50 15.47 1.27 0.83
N LEU A 51 14.62 2.28 0.61
CA LEU A 51 13.89 2.43 -0.65
C LEU A 51 14.80 2.80 -1.84
N ASN A 52 15.92 3.48 -1.59
CA ASN A 52 16.88 3.83 -2.64
C ASN A 52 17.59 2.61 -3.25
N HIS A 53 17.57 1.46 -2.58
CA HIS A 53 18.12 0.22 -3.11
C HIS A 53 17.14 -0.55 -4.00
N ILE A 54 15.87 -0.13 -4.10
CA ILE A 54 14.83 -0.85 -4.84
C ILE A 54 14.56 -0.14 -6.17
N SER A 55 14.41 -0.92 -7.25
CA SER A 55 14.04 -0.37 -8.55
C SER A 55 12.62 0.18 -8.54
N ILE A 56 12.47 1.43 -8.98
CA ILE A 56 11.18 2.14 -9.09
C ILE A 56 10.21 1.43 -10.05
N SER A 57 10.72 0.66 -11.02
CA SER A 57 9.90 -0.02 -12.02
C SER A 57 9.19 -1.28 -11.51
N GLN A 58 9.43 -1.69 -10.27
CA GLN A 58 8.88 -2.92 -9.72
C GLN A 58 7.54 -2.68 -9.01
N ASP A 59 6.63 -3.63 -9.18
CA ASP A 59 5.40 -3.73 -8.41
C ASP A 59 5.73 -4.18 -6.99
N LEU A 60 5.70 -3.25 -6.04
CA LEU A 60 6.01 -3.55 -4.64
C LEU A 60 4.83 -3.14 -3.76
N TYR A 61 4.30 -4.15 -3.07
CA TYR A 61 3.39 -4.01 -1.94
C TYR A 61 4.07 -4.67 -0.74
N MET A 62 4.49 -3.86 0.24
CA MET A 62 5.24 -4.37 1.39
C MET A 62 4.75 -3.84 2.73
N GLY A 63 5.06 -4.60 3.78
CA GLY A 63 4.68 -4.33 5.16
C GLY A 63 4.90 -5.57 6.02
N GLN A 64 4.27 -5.60 7.19
CA GLN A 64 4.25 -6.80 8.03
C GLN A 64 3.15 -7.74 7.52
N PRO A 65 3.46 -8.94 7.00
CA PRO A 65 2.43 -9.95 6.80
C PRO A 65 1.87 -10.39 8.16
N PHE A 66 0.63 -10.87 8.20
CA PHE A 66 0.15 -11.57 9.40
C PHE A 66 1.03 -12.79 9.69
N ASP A 67 1.03 -13.27 10.94
CA ASP A 67 1.79 -14.45 11.41
C ASP A 67 1.28 -15.79 10.81
N ASP A 68 0.70 -15.75 9.62
CA ASP A 68 0.37 -16.89 8.79
C ASP A 68 1.34 -16.92 7.59
N VAL A 69 1.96 -18.07 7.36
CA VAL A 69 2.89 -18.31 6.24
C VAL A 69 2.20 -18.09 4.88
N HIS A 70 0.87 -18.11 4.85
CA HIS A 70 0.05 -17.84 3.67
C HIS A 70 -0.63 -16.46 3.69
N ALA A 71 -0.23 -15.56 4.59
CA ALA A 71 -0.78 -14.21 4.66
C ALA A 71 -0.46 -13.42 3.37
N VAL A 72 -1.50 -13.21 2.55
CA VAL A 72 -1.37 -12.50 1.28
C VAL A 72 -1.41 -10.98 1.46
N TYR A 73 -1.86 -10.49 2.62
CA TYR A 73 -2.06 -9.06 2.90
C TYR A 73 -1.08 -8.57 3.96
N CYS A 74 -0.58 -7.34 3.76
CA CYS A 74 0.19 -6.65 4.76
C CYS A 74 -0.76 -6.03 5.77
N TYR A 75 -0.48 -6.24 7.04
CA TYR A 75 -1.23 -5.65 8.14
C TYR A 75 -1.15 -4.12 8.09
N PHE A 76 -2.30 -3.46 7.93
CA PHE A 76 -2.32 -2.00 7.80
C PHE A 76 -1.86 -1.31 9.10
N GLY A 77 -2.09 -1.94 10.26
CA GLY A 77 -1.70 -1.39 11.57
C GLY A 77 -0.19 -1.21 11.76
N SER A 78 0.66 -1.93 11.02
CA SER A 78 2.11 -1.72 11.00
C SER A 78 2.59 -0.69 9.97
N GLY A 79 1.67 -0.18 9.16
CA GLY A 79 1.99 0.57 7.96
C GLY A 79 2.31 -0.31 6.76
N ILE A 80 2.10 0.26 5.57
CA ILE A 80 2.37 -0.36 4.27
C ILE A 80 3.10 0.60 3.35
N ILE A 81 3.86 0.04 2.41
CA ILE A 81 4.54 0.79 1.36
C ILE A 81 4.08 0.25 0.01
N LEU A 82 3.77 1.17 -0.90
CA LEU A 82 3.30 0.90 -2.25
C LEU A 82 4.21 1.60 -3.25
N SER A 83 4.58 0.91 -4.33
CA SER A 83 5.16 1.57 -5.49
C SER A 83 4.08 2.34 -6.28
N GLY A 84 4.51 3.36 -7.02
CA GLY A 84 3.62 4.10 -7.92
C GLY A 84 2.96 3.19 -8.96
N THR A 85 3.61 2.10 -9.40
CA THR A 85 3.00 1.14 -10.34
C THR A 85 1.81 0.40 -9.74
N ILE A 86 1.88 0.00 -8.45
CA ILE A 86 0.75 -0.59 -7.72
C ILE A 86 -0.42 0.40 -7.64
N LEU A 87 -0.16 1.65 -7.24
CA LEU A 87 -1.23 2.66 -7.13
C LEU A 87 -1.95 2.91 -8.44
N ARG A 88 -1.23 2.88 -9.57
CA ARG A 88 -1.82 3.02 -10.90
C ARG A 88 -2.84 1.91 -11.19
N LYS A 89 -2.43 0.66 -10.96
CA LYS A 89 -3.29 -0.51 -11.17
C LYS A 89 -4.50 -0.49 -10.23
N VAL A 90 -4.28 -0.07 -8.98
CA VAL A 90 -5.36 0.10 -7.98
C VAL A 90 -6.36 1.15 -8.43
N LEU A 91 -5.90 2.27 -9.01
CA LEU A 91 -6.79 3.30 -9.53
C LEU A 91 -7.67 2.77 -10.67
N ASP A 92 -7.12 1.97 -11.58
CA ASP A 92 -7.86 1.36 -12.68
C ASP A 92 -8.99 0.42 -12.20
N GLU A 93 -8.85 -0.16 -11.00
CA GLU A 93 -9.81 -1.09 -10.39
C GLU A 93 -10.56 -0.48 -9.19
N ILE A 94 -10.47 0.84 -8.97
CA ILE A 94 -10.95 1.47 -7.73
C ILE A 94 -12.47 1.33 -7.52
N ASP A 95 -13.23 1.32 -8.62
CA ASP A 95 -14.68 1.11 -8.59
C ASP A 95 -15.02 -0.32 -8.18
N TRP A 96 -14.24 -1.30 -8.65
CA TRP A 96 -14.39 -2.68 -8.19
C TRP A 96 -14.07 -2.77 -6.69
N CYS A 97 -12.97 -2.16 -6.24
CA CYS A 97 -12.58 -2.19 -4.83
C CYS A 97 -13.63 -1.58 -3.92
N THR A 98 -14.20 -0.44 -4.31
CA THR A 98 -15.24 0.25 -3.54
C THR A 98 -16.53 -0.56 -3.47
N ASN A 99 -16.93 -1.21 -4.57
CA ASN A 99 -18.14 -2.03 -4.63
C ASN A 99 -17.99 -3.43 -4.00
N ASN A 100 -16.76 -3.91 -3.82
CA ASN A 100 -16.45 -5.24 -3.28
C ASN A 100 -15.72 -5.18 -1.93
N ALA A 101 -15.93 -4.08 -1.18
CA ALA A 101 -15.52 -3.97 0.21
C ALA A 101 -16.08 -5.16 1.02
N TYR A 102 -15.19 -5.83 1.76
CA TYR A 102 -15.47 -7.14 2.34
C TYR A 102 -15.81 -7.10 3.83
N SER A 103 -15.01 -6.37 4.60
CA SER A 103 -15.12 -6.33 6.06
C SER A 103 -14.97 -4.91 6.61
N GLN A 104 -15.06 -4.75 7.93
CA GLN A 104 -14.74 -3.49 8.61
C GLN A 104 -13.22 -3.28 8.76
N ASP A 105 -12.41 -4.32 8.52
CA ASP A 105 -10.96 -4.23 8.63
C ASP A 105 -10.38 -3.56 7.38
N LEU A 106 -9.58 -2.52 7.58
CA LEU A 106 -8.93 -1.82 6.47
C LEU A 106 -7.89 -2.71 5.77
N THR A 107 -7.25 -3.61 6.52
CA THR A 107 -6.27 -4.56 6.01
C THR A 107 -6.86 -5.47 4.94
N ASP A 108 -8.02 -6.06 5.23
CA ASP A 108 -8.72 -6.93 4.27
C ASP A 108 -9.08 -6.16 2.99
N ASN A 109 -9.63 -4.96 3.14
CA ASN A 109 -10.11 -4.16 2.03
C ASN A 109 -8.97 -3.68 1.12
N ILE A 110 -7.88 -3.17 1.72
CA ILE A 110 -6.67 -2.74 1.00
C ILE A 110 -6.01 -3.95 0.34
N GLY A 111 -5.79 -5.03 1.09
CA GLY A 111 -5.15 -6.24 0.61
C GLY A 111 -5.90 -6.89 -0.55
N ARG A 112 -7.23 -7.05 -0.44
CA ARG A 112 -8.07 -7.58 -1.52
C ARG A 112 -8.01 -6.72 -2.77
N CYS A 113 -8.04 -5.40 -2.61
CA CYS A 113 -7.96 -4.46 -3.73
C CYS A 113 -6.62 -4.56 -4.46
N ILE A 114 -5.49 -4.51 -3.73
CA ILE A 114 -4.15 -4.63 -4.33
C ILE A 114 -3.97 -6.00 -4.98
N LEU A 115 -4.39 -7.08 -4.32
CA LEU A 115 -4.29 -8.42 -4.89
C LEU A 115 -5.13 -8.57 -6.17
N LYS A 116 -6.33 -7.99 -6.21
CA LYS A 116 -7.16 -7.97 -7.42
C LYS A 116 -6.47 -7.21 -8.55
N ALA A 117 -6.01 -5.99 -8.26
CA ALA A 117 -5.52 -5.03 -9.25
C ALA A 117 -4.12 -5.34 -9.78
N ALA A 118 -3.19 -5.67 -8.88
CA ALA A 118 -1.78 -5.83 -9.22
C ALA A 118 -1.28 -7.28 -9.21
N LYS A 119 -2.05 -8.22 -8.64
CA LYS A 119 -1.62 -9.61 -8.40
C LYS A 119 -0.38 -9.71 -7.49
N SER A 120 -0.07 -8.66 -6.76
CA SER A 120 1.07 -8.59 -5.85
C SER A 120 0.64 -9.01 -4.44
N PRO A 121 1.18 -10.11 -3.90
CA PRO A 121 1.01 -10.45 -2.49
C PRO A 121 1.84 -9.51 -1.61
N CYS A 122 1.58 -9.52 -0.31
CA CYS A 122 2.40 -8.82 0.67
C CYS A 122 3.84 -9.35 0.68
N VAL A 123 4.81 -8.44 0.62
CA VAL A 123 6.23 -8.76 0.74
C VAL A 123 6.74 -8.22 2.07
N ASN A 124 7.40 -9.06 2.86
CA ASN A 124 8.08 -8.62 4.07
C ASN A 124 9.49 -8.10 3.75
N THR A 125 10.09 -7.38 4.70
CA THR A 125 11.43 -6.82 4.53
C THR A 125 12.47 -7.89 4.16
N ALA A 126 12.46 -9.07 4.79
CA ALA A 126 13.43 -10.14 4.53
C ALA A 126 13.40 -10.62 3.07
N SER A 127 12.21 -10.78 2.49
CA SER A 127 12.00 -11.18 1.10
C SER A 127 12.50 -10.14 0.11
N VAL A 128 12.41 -8.84 0.43
CA VAL A 128 12.97 -7.78 -0.43
C VAL A 128 14.49 -7.86 -0.49
N TRP A 129 15.16 -8.11 0.64
CA TRP A 129 16.63 -8.28 0.64
C TRP A 129 17.07 -9.45 -0.24
N PHE A 130 16.31 -10.54 -0.29
CA PHE A 130 16.59 -11.63 -1.23
C PHE A 130 16.49 -11.17 -2.69
N LEU A 131 15.46 -10.40 -3.06
CA LEU A 131 15.32 -9.87 -4.42
C LEU A 131 16.48 -8.96 -4.85
N LEU A 132 17.07 -8.22 -3.89
CA LEU A 132 18.22 -7.35 -4.15
C LEU A 132 19.55 -8.09 -4.27
N ILE A 133 19.67 -9.31 -3.75
CA ILE A 133 20.89 -10.14 -3.90
C ILE A 133 20.97 -10.78 -5.29
N TYR A 134 19.85 -10.89 -6.00
CA TYR A 134 19.77 -11.51 -7.34
C TYR A 134 19.79 -10.50 -8.51
N ILE A 135 20.07 -9.22 -8.25
CA ILE A 135 20.31 -8.17 -9.26
C ILE A 135 21.77 -7.75 -9.16
#